data_AF-A0A2I1M1P7-F1
#
_entry.id   AF-A0A2I1M1P7-F1
#
_cell.length_a   1.000
_cell.length_b   1.000
_cell.length_c   1.000
_cell.angle_alpha   90.00
_cell.angle_beta   90.00
_cell.angle_gamma   90.00
#
_symmetry.space_group_name_H-M   'P 1'
#
loop_
_entity.id
_entity.type
_entity.pdbx_description
1 polymer ?
#
loop_
_entity_poly.entity_id
_entity_poly.type
_entity_poly.pdbx_seq_one_letter_code
_entity_poly.pdbx_strand_id
1 'polypeptide(L)'
;MPQRSSQMRYTRHMVRNEQLEPASEAAKAIARFIKEKITQKGYTVEEVAKKLGRAKSYASIRLSGLKTFSIDDLDKIAKMLGYTSTFTLIAEAHEYSLGTPTAIPEEWNLAASEDANKQAEREYDDFGA
;
A
#
# COMPACT_ATOMS: atom_id res chain seq x y z
N MET A 1 29.11 -13.49 -51.44
CA MET A 1 28.96 -12.93 -50.08
C MET A 1 27.62 -13.36 -49.51
N PRO A 2 27.54 -14.11 -48.39
CA PRO A 2 26.28 -14.31 -47.69
C PRO A 2 26.29 -13.58 -46.35
N GLN A 3 25.32 -12.69 -46.14
CA GLN A 3 25.04 -12.06 -44.86
C GLN A 3 24.55 -13.14 -43.88
N ARG A 4 25.33 -13.43 -42.83
CA ARG A 4 24.87 -14.24 -41.71
C ARG A 4 24.01 -13.36 -40.82
N SER A 5 22.71 -13.60 -40.89
CA SER A 5 21.68 -13.11 -39.98
C SER A 5 22.08 -13.37 -38.52
N SER A 6 22.46 -12.30 -37.83
CA SER A 6 22.77 -12.29 -36.41
C SER A 6 21.47 -12.47 -35.62
N GLN A 7 21.23 -13.69 -35.10
CA GLN A 7 20.15 -13.90 -34.15
C GLN A 7 20.52 -13.23 -32.82
N MET A 8 19.91 -12.08 -32.53
CA MET A 8 19.88 -11.51 -31.19
C MET A 8 19.20 -12.51 -30.25
N ARG A 9 20.00 -13.18 -29.42
CA ARG A 9 19.51 -13.90 -28.25
C ARG A 9 19.01 -12.86 -27.25
N TYR A 10 17.71 -12.60 -27.22
CA TYR A 10 17.08 -11.91 -26.10
C TYR A 10 17.25 -12.78 -24.85
N THR A 11 18.30 -12.52 -24.09
CA THR A 11 18.41 -12.98 -22.71
C THR A 11 17.30 -12.31 -21.94
N ARG A 12 16.23 -13.07 -21.66
CA ARG A 12 15.20 -12.68 -20.70
C ARG A 12 15.90 -12.51 -19.36
N HIS A 13 16.33 -11.29 -19.06
CA HIS A 13 16.89 -10.91 -17.77
C HIS A 13 15.79 -11.14 -16.74
N MET A 14 15.77 -12.32 -16.12
CA MET A 14 14.94 -12.58 -14.95
C MET A 14 15.49 -11.66 -13.86
N VAL A 15 14.79 -10.55 -13.62
CA VAL A 15 15.11 -9.64 -12.53
C VAL A 15 14.94 -10.42 -11.23
N ARG A 16 16.04 -10.60 -10.49
CA ARG A 16 16.02 -11.22 -9.16
C ARG A 16 15.25 -10.31 -8.22
N ASN A 17 14.45 -10.88 -7.31
CA ASN A 17 13.62 -10.11 -6.36
C ASN A 17 14.43 -9.06 -5.57
N GLU A 18 15.73 -9.27 -5.38
CA GLU A 18 16.68 -8.41 -4.68
C GLU A 18 17.00 -7.08 -5.38
N GLN A 19 16.68 -6.94 -6.69
CA GLN A 19 16.96 -5.72 -7.48
C GLN A 19 15.73 -4.80 -7.60
N LEU A 20 14.67 -5.11 -6.86
CA LEU A 20 13.46 -4.31 -6.86
C LEU A 20 13.63 -3.19 -5.85
N GLU A 21 13.56 -1.93 -6.29
CA GLU A 21 13.37 -0.79 -5.39
C GLU A 21 12.30 -1.15 -4.35
N PRO A 22 12.60 -1.02 -3.05
CA PRO A 22 11.71 -1.45 -1.99
C PRO A 22 10.40 -0.67 -2.09
N ALA A 23 9.27 -1.38 -1.98
CA ALA A 23 7.98 -0.71 -1.89
C ALA A 23 7.96 0.19 -0.64
N SER A 24 7.33 1.36 -0.74
CA SER A 24 7.14 2.24 0.41
C SER A 24 6.36 1.56 1.53
N GLU A 25 6.48 2.05 2.76
CA GLU A 25 5.72 1.51 3.90
C GLU A 25 4.21 1.57 3.67
N ALA A 26 3.71 2.65 3.05
CA ALA A 26 2.31 2.75 2.63
C ALA A 26 1.91 1.63 1.65
N ALA A 27 2.76 1.33 0.67
CA ALA A 27 2.49 0.26 -0.29
C ALA A 27 2.49 -1.13 0.38
N LYS A 28 3.39 -1.37 1.34
CA LYS A 28 3.40 -2.60 2.14
C LYS A 28 2.15 -2.72 3.01
N ALA A 29 1.71 -1.63 3.64
CA ALA A 29 0.50 -1.60 4.45
C ALA A 29 -0.74 -1.95 3.60
N ILE A 30 -0.87 -1.33 2.42
CA ILE A 30 -1.94 -1.63 1.45
C ILE A 30 -1.86 -3.10 1.01
N ALA A 31 -0.68 -3.60 0.66
CA ALA A 31 -0.50 -4.99 0.24
C ALA A 31 -0.92 -5.99 1.34
N ARG A 32 -0.51 -5.74 2.58
CA ARG A 32 -0.87 -6.56 3.76
C ARG A 32 -2.37 -6.56 3.98
N PHE A 33 -3.00 -5.38 3.98
CA PHE A 33 -4.44 -5.23 4.13
C PHE A 33 -5.21 -6.00 3.04
N ILE A 34 -4.83 -5.81 1.76
CA ILE A 34 -5.46 -6.53 0.65
C ILE A 34 -5.29 -8.04 0.82
N LYS A 35 -4.08 -8.51 1.16
CA LYS A 35 -3.77 -9.93 1.36
C LYS A 35 -4.66 -10.54 2.44
N GLU A 36 -4.92 -9.82 3.52
CA GLU A 36 -5.82 -10.29 4.57
C GLU A 36 -7.27 -10.34 4.09
N LYS A 37 -7.78 -9.27 3.46
CA LYS A 37 -9.17 -9.25 2.96
C LYS A 37 -9.44 -10.31 1.90
N ILE A 38 -8.50 -10.58 0.98
CA ILE A 38 -8.67 -11.67 0.01
C ILE A 38 -8.72 -13.02 0.70
N THR A 39 -7.91 -13.23 1.74
CA THR A 39 -7.88 -14.49 2.51
C THR A 39 -9.17 -14.69 3.29
N GLN A 40 -9.67 -13.63 3.95
CA GLN A 40 -10.95 -13.64 4.67
C GLN A 40 -12.13 -13.95 3.74
N LYS A 41 -12.09 -13.48 2.49
CA LYS A 41 -13.12 -13.78 1.47
C LYS A 41 -12.90 -15.10 0.73
N GLY A 42 -11.85 -15.86 1.07
CA GLY A 42 -11.55 -17.15 0.45
C GLY A 42 -10.99 -17.05 -0.99
N TYR A 43 -10.54 -15.87 -1.42
CA TYR A 43 -9.93 -15.72 -2.74
C TYR A 43 -8.48 -16.20 -2.75
N THR A 44 -8.13 -16.92 -3.81
CA THR A 44 -6.78 -17.36 -4.10
C THR A 44 -5.97 -16.31 -4.85
N VAL A 45 -4.64 -16.41 -4.79
CA VAL A 45 -3.74 -15.55 -5.58
C VAL A 45 -3.98 -15.72 -7.09
N GLU A 46 -4.41 -16.91 -7.53
CA GLU A 46 -4.73 -17.19 -8.92
C GLU A 46 -5.97 -16.41 -9.39
N GLU A 47 -7.01 -16.35 -8.56
CA GLU A 47 -8.23 -15.57 -8.86
C GLU A 47 -7.95 -14.07 -8.89
N VAL A 48 -7.13 -13.57 -7.97
CA VAL A 48 -6.66 -12.18 -7.98
C VAL A 48 -5.92 -11.90 -9.29
N ALA A 49 -4.98 -12.77 -9.69
CA ALA A 49 -4.22 -12.61 -10.93
C ALA A 49 -5.13 -12.62 -12.17
N LYS A 50 -6.10 -13.54 -12.23
CA LYS A 50 -7.12 -13.58 -13.28
C LYS A 50 -7.94 -12.29 -13.35
N LYS A 51 -8.41 -11.78 -12.20
CA LYS A 51 -9.15 -10.51 -12.12
C LYS A 51 -8.33 -9.32 -12.64
N LEU A 52 -7.04 -9.32 -12.37
CA LEU A 52 -6.13 -8.28 -12.85
C LEU A 52 -5.79 -8.41 -14.35
N GLY A 53 -5.99 -9.58 -14.95
CA GLY A 53 -5.50 -9.90 -16.30
C GLY A 53 -3.98 -10.03 -16.33
N ARG A 54 -3.39 -10.58 -15.25
CA ARG A 54 -1.94 -10.67 -15.05
C ARG A 54 -1.53 -12.10 -14.69
N ALA A 55 -0.24 -12.38 -14.79
CA ALA A 55 0.31 -13.67 -14.34
C ALA A 55 0.24 -13.81 -12.82
N LYS A 56 0.14 -15.05 -12.31
CA LYS A 56 0.14 -15.34 -10.86
C LYS A 56 1.32 -14.72 -10.11
N SER A 57 2.51 -14.74 -10.72
CA SER A 57 3.73 -14.13 -10.14
C SER A 57 3.58 -12.63 -9.93
N TYR A 58 2.89 -11.92 -10.83
CA TYR A 58 2.63 -10.49 -10.71
C TYR A 58 1.83 -10.16 -9.44
N ALA A 59 0.73 -10.90 -9.22
CA ALA A 59 -0.11 -10.73 -8.04
C ALA A 59 0.62 -11.17 -6.77
N SER A 60 1.31 -12.32 -6.79
CA SER A 60 2.05 -12.84 -5.64
C SER A 60 3.10 -11.87 -5.11
N ILE A 61 3.92 -11.27 -5.98
CA ILE A 61 4.97 -10.30 -5.62
C ILE A 61 4.35 -9.07 -4.93
N ARG A 62 3.21 -8.58 -5.44
CA ARG A 62 2.54 -7.38 -4.92
C ARG A 62 1.78 -7.63 -3.63
N LEU A 63 1.08 -8.76 -3.53
CA LEU A 63 0.45 -9.20 -2.29
C LEU A 63 1.49 -9.46 -1.18
N SER A 64 2.73 -9.77 -1.55
CA SER A 64 3.84 -9.89 -0.61
C SER A 64 4.47 -8.54 -0.23
N GLY A 65 3.98 -7.42 -0.78
CA GLY A 65 4.50 -6.08 -0.51
C GLY A 65 5.85 -5.78 -1.15
N LEU A 66 6.32 -6.61 -2.08
CA LEU A 66 7.62 -6.41 -2.75
C LEU A 66 7.53 -5.39 -3.90
N LYS A 67 6.32 -5.17 -4.44
CA LYS A 67 6.02 -4.13 -5.43
C LYS A 67 4.64 -3.53 -5.20
N THR A 68 4.44 -2.34 -5.72
CA THR A 68 3.17 -1.61 -5.70
C THR A 68 2.20 -2.15 -6.75
N PHE A 69 0.91 -2.14 -6.40
CA PHE A 69 -0.18 -2.19 -7.38
C PHE A 69 -0.27 -0.84 -8.10
N SER A 70 -0.65 -0.86 -9.38
CA SER A 70 -1.10 0.37 -10.05
C SER A 70 -2.49 0.77 -9.53
N ILE A 71 -2.89 2.02 -9.75
CA ILE A 71 -4.24 2.48 -9.38
C ILE A 71 -5.32 1.65 -10.09
N ASP A 72 -5.12 1.27 -11.36
CA ASP A 72 -6.04 0.41 -12.10
C ASP A 72 -6.15 -0.99 -11.51
N ASP A 73 -5.05 -1.54 -11.00
CA ASP A 73 -5.08 -2.84 -10.30
C ASP A 73 -5.85 -2.72 -8.99
N LEU A 74 -5.62 -1.64 -8.24
CA LEU A 74 -6.33 -1.36 -6.99
C LEU A 74 -7.83 -1.18 -7.22
N ASP A 75 -8.26 -0.55 -8.33
CA ASP A 75 -9.68 -0.39 -8.66
C ASP A 75 -10.35 -1.73 -8.94
N LYS A 76 -9.68 -2.61 -9.68
CA LYS A 76 -10.16 -3.99 -9.93
C LYS A 76 -10.25 -4.80 -8.64
N ILE A 77 -9.25 -4.68 -7.76
CA ILE A 77 -9.22 -5.35 -6.45
C ILE A 77 -10.31 -4.81 -5.54
N ALA A 78 -10.49 -3.49 -5.49
CA ALA A 78 -11.54 -2.83 -4.72
C ALA A 78 -12.92 -3.38 -5.11
N LYS A 79 -13.24 -3.41 -6.40
CA LYS A 79 -14.49 -3.99 -6.93
C LYS A 79 -14.63 -5.47 -6.59
N MET A 80 -13.56 -6.26 -6.70
CA MET A 80 -13.57 -7.68 -6.34
C MET A 80 -13.85 -7.91 -4.84
N LEU A 81 -13.35 -7.00 -4.00
CA LEU A 81 -13.57 -7.02 -2.56
C LEU A 81 -14.87 -6.32 -2.13
N GLY A 82 -15.66 -5.79 -3.06
CA GLY A 82 -16.96 -5.16 -2.77
C GLY A 82 -16.88 -3.70 -2.31
N TYR A 83 -15.74 -3.04 -2.52
CA TYR A 83 -15.59 -1.61 -2.30
C TYR A 83 -16.16 -0.80 -3.46
N THR A 84 -16.65 0.40 -3.14
CA THR A 84 -17.18 1.36 -4.11
C THR A 84 -16.10 2.00 -4.98
N SER A 85 -14.89 2.18 -4.46
CA SER A 85 -13.76 2.77 -5.18
C SER A 85 -12.40 2.37 -4.61
N THR A 86 -11.35 2.58 -5.40
CA THR A 86 -9.95 2.49 -4.94
C THR A 86 -9.67 3.33 -3.71
N PHE A 87 -10.22 4.55 -3.65
CA PHE A 87 -9.96 5.47 -2.54
C PHE A 87 -10.55 4.96 -1.23
N THR A 88 -11.73 4.35 -1.26
CA THR A 88 -12.34 3.71 -0.09
C THR A 88 -11.49 2.56 0.43
N LEU A 89 -10.94 1.75 -0.48
CA LEU A 89 -10.01 0.67 -0.11
C LEU A 89 -8.73 1.21 0.53
N ILE A 90 -8.14 2.27 -0.02
CA ILE A 90 -6.92 2.88 0.53
C ILE A 90 -7.19 3.52 1.89
N ALA A 91 -8.34 4.20 2.06
CA ALA A 91 -8.74 4.77 3.33
C ALA A 91 -8.90 3.68 4.40
N GLU A 92 -9.57 2.56 4.10
CA GLU A 92 -9.67 1.46 5.08
C GLU A 92 -8.31 0.80 5.34
N ALA A 93 -7.45 0.69 4.32
CA ALA A 93 -6.09 0.19 4.51
C ALA A 93 -5.26 1.11 5.43
N HIS A 94 -5.46 2.43 5.35
CA HIS A 94 -4.85 3.41 6.23
C HIS A 94 -5.33 3.22 7.67
N GLU A 95 -6.64 3.18 7.92
CA GLU A 95 -7.20 2.95 9.26
C GLU A 95 -6.73 1.61 9.85
N TYR A 96 -6.73 0.55 9.03
CA TYR A 96 -6.18 -0.74 9.44
C TYR A 96 -4.70 -0.64 9.82
N SER A 97 -3.92 0.17 9.10
CA SER A 97 -2.50 0.37 9.39
C SER A 97 -2.25 1.10 10.71
N LEU A 98 -3.16 1.99 11.13
CA LEU A 98 -3.08 2.68 12.43
C LEU A 98 -3.46 1.76 13.60
N GLY A 99 -4.37 0.81 13.38
CA GLY A 99 -4.73 -0.22 14.37
C GLY A 99 -3.68 -1.33 14.53
N THR A 100 -2.80 -1.52 13.55
CA THR A 100 -1.55 -2.26 13.73
C THR A 100 -0.49 -1.30 14.26
N PRO A 101 0.29 -1.60 15.32
CA PRO A 101 1.32 -0.67 15.79
C PRO A 101 2.47 -0.60 14.76
N THR A 102 2.31 0.22 13.73
CA THR A 102 3.45 0.83 13.02
C THR A 102 3.93 1.97 13.90
N ALA A 103 5.09 1.78 14.51
CA ALA A 103 5.75 2.80 15.31
C ALA A 103 5.78 4.12 14.52
N ILE A 104 4.98 5.09 14.96
CA ILE A 104 5.14 6.48 14.55
C ILE A 104 6.51 6.90 15.10
N PRO A 105 7.43 7.45 14.29
CA PRO A 105 8.64 8.05 14.82
C PRO A 105 8.26 9.07 15.91
N GLU A 106 8.79 8.91 17.11
CA GLU A 106 8.46 9.73 18.30
C GLU A 106 8.52 11.24 18.04
N GLU A 107 9.29 11.67 17.03
CA GLU A 107 9.40 13.05 16.57
C GLU A 107 8.07 13.71 16.18
N TRP A 108 7.07 12.95 15.71
CA TRP A 108 5.78 13.51 15.28
C TRP A 108 4.75 13.66 16.43
N ASN A 109 5.02 13.07 17.61
CA ASN A 109 4.15 13.18 18.78
C ASN A 109 4.34 14.50 19.56
N LEU A 110 5.33 15.32 19.22
CA LEU A 110 5.59 16.60 19.88
C LEU A 110 4.77 17.77 19.30
N ALA A 111 4.22 17.65 18.09
CA ALA A 111 3.50 18.75 17.45
C ALA A 111 2.01 18.82 17.80
N ALA A 112 1.42 17.75 18.34
CA ALA A 112 -0.01 17.70 18.69
C ALA A 112 -0.29 18.01 20.17
N SER A 113 0.74 18.10 21.02
CA SER A 113 0.60 18.34 22.46
C SER A 113 0.96 19.77 22.90
N GLU A 114 1.56 20.59 22.04
CA GLU A 114 1.86 21.99 22.34
C GLU A 114 0.86 22.94 21.68
N ASP A 115 -0.41 22.82 22.06
CA ASP A 115 -1.37 23.92 21.88
C ASP A 115 -1.10 24.96 22.96
N ALA A 116 -0.09 25.81 22.71
CA ALA A 116 0.30 26.93 23.58
C ALA A 116 -0.84 27.95 23.79
N ASN A 117 -1.97 27.82 23.09
CA ASN A 117 -3.09 28.76 23.18
C ASN A 117 -4.16 28.35 24.22
N LYS A 118 -4.03 27.19 24.88
CA LYS A 118 -5.00 26.74 25.90
C LYS A 118 -4.79 27.31 27.30
N GLN A 119 -3.72 28.07 27.55
CA GLN A 119 -3.48 28.72 28.83
C GLN A 119 -3.93 30.18 28.88
N ALA A 120 -4.22 30.82 27.74
CA ALA A 120 -4.60 32.24 27.71
C ALA A 120 -6.06 32.51 28.14
N GLU A 121 -6.95 31.52 28.13
CA GLU A 121 -8.37 31.73 28.45
C GLU A 121 -8.73 31.49 29.93
N ARG A 122 -7.76 31.24 30.82
CA ARG A 122 -8.03 31.06 32.26
C ARG A 122 -7.71 32.28 33.13
N GLU A 123 -7.07 33.32 32.61
CA GLU A 123 -6.64 34.47 33.42
C GLU A 123 -7.60 35.67 33.42
N TYR A 124 -8.72 35.63 32.70
CA TYR A 124 -9.67 36.76 32.65
C TYR A 124 -10.90 36.64 33.56
N ASP A 125 -11.10 35.51 34.26
CA ASP A 125 -12.27 35.31 35.14
C ASP A 125 -12.01 35.63 36.63
N ASP A 126 -10.77 35.95 37.04
CA ASP A 126 -10.41 36.18 38.46
C ASP A 126 -10.10 37.66 38.82
N PHE A 127 -10.49 38.61 37.97
CA PHE A 127 -10.30 40.06 38.22
C PHE A 127 -11.60 40.89 38.27
N GLY A 128 -12.74 40.25 38.53
CA GLY A 128 -14.04 40.95 38.54
C GLY A 128 -15.08 40.37 39.49
N ALA A 129 -14.89 40.54 40.80
CA ALA A 129 -15.97 40.64 41.79
C ALA A 129 -15.47 41.29 43.09
#